data_AF-A0A7J6CD86-F1
#
_entry.id   AF-A0A7J6CD86-F1
#
_cell.length_a   1.000
_cell.length_b   1.000
_cell.length_c   1.000
_cell.angle_alpha   90.00
_cell.angle_beta   90.00
_cell.angle_gamma   90.00
#
_symmetry.space_group_name_H-M   'P 1'
#
loop_
_entity.id
_entity.type
_entity.pdbx_description
1 polymer ?
#
loop_
_entity_poly.entity_id
_entity_poly.type
_entity_poly.pdbx_seq_one_letter_code
_entity_poly.pdbx_strand_id
1 'polypeptide(L)'
;MEESEKSSESVSAKSTADKVDDGSSRRNDSVKSSQSKPRLKLFSKVMEKSLQWLLDNASFDRFSHYFQPLSKQNPQLTEAMHKQFISQLQTLVQKEIATVIEEGDLQVKFKELDSLEELAKDTPQAAWRPSGVPEQDVCSGLVSYYKKQEEYMRIQLKKLQKENAGLALKVQAGRENITHTEQRIAAGVEEWRASLEDLEAFVSTLSPSEHFESL
;
A
#
# COMPACT_ATOMS: atom_id res chain seq x y z
N MET A 1 45.70 -28.77 22.34
CA MET A 1 44.64 -29.17 21.39
C MET A 1 44.24 -27.89 20.66
N GLU A 2 45.00 -27.38 19.68
CA GLU A 2 45.55 -28.03 18.46
C GLU A 2 44.45 -28.81 17.71
N GLU A 3 44.12 -28.59 16.42
CA GLU A 3 44.80 -28.02 15.23
C GLU A 3 43.75 -27.22 14.38
N SER A 4 44.06 -26.13 13.66
CA SER A 4 44.58 -26.03 12.27
C SER A 4 43.96 -27.06 11.29
N GLU A 5 43.39 -26.68 10.15
CA GLU A 5 44.13 -26.52 8.90
C GLU A 5 43.42 -25.64 7.84
N LYS A 6 44.26 -25.11 6.94
CA LYS A 6 44.06 -24.14 5.86
C LYS A 6 44.60 -24.79 4.58
N SER A 7 43.95 -24.62 3.43
CA SER A 7 44.60 -24.44 2.11
C SER A 7 43.55 -24.02 1.05
N SER A 8 43.60 -22.86 0.35
CA SER A 8 44.41 -22.44 -0.83
C SER A 8 44.48 -23.51 -1.95
N GLU A 9 44.22 -23.25 -3.24
CA GLU A 9 44.80 -22.24 -4.16
C GLU A 9 44.13 -22.35 -5.57
N SER A 10 43.61 -21.27 -6.18
CA SER A 10 44.10 -20.46 -7.34
C SER A 10 44.29 -21.14 -8.72
N VAL A 11 43.88 -20.45 -9.82
CA VAL A 11 44.54 -20.23 -11.16
C VAL A 11 43.57 -19.34 -12.00
N SER A 12 43.82 -18.04 -12.20
CA SER A 12 44.60 -17.36 -13.26
C SER A 12 44.00 -17.40 -14.69
N ALA A 13 43.58 -16.24 -15.19
CA ALA A 13 43.59 -15.93 -16.62
C ALA A 13 43.86 -14.42 -16.80
N LYS A 14 44.90 -14.12 -17.57
CA LYS A 14 45.50 -12.82 -17.84
C LYS A 14 45.25 -12.45 -19.30
N SER A 15 44.80 -11.23 -19.58
CA SER A 15 44.90 -10.60 -20.91
C SER A 15 44.99 -9.08 -20.72
N THR A 16 46.20 -8.53 -20.75
CA THR A 16 46.73 -7.67 -21.83
C THR A 16 46.16 -6.25 -21.81
N ALA A 17 46.98 -5.35 -21.29
CA ALA A 17 46.85 -3.91 -21.47
C ALA A 17 47.39 -3.53 -22.85
N ASP A 18 46.65 -2.69 -23.56
CA ASP A 18 47.21 -1.85 -24.62
C ASP A 18 46.65 -0.42 -24.52
N LYS A 19 47.42 0.49 -25.10
CA LYS A 19 47.62 1.90 -24.78
C LYS A 19 46.69 2.88 -25.53
N VAL A 20 46.53 4.07 -24.93
CA VAL A 20 46.34 5.42 -25.56
C VAL A 20 44.95 5.72 -26.14
N ASP A 21 44.29 6.79 -25.64
CA ASP A 21 44.17 8.08 -26.35
C ASP A 21 43.35 9.10 -25.54
N ASP A 22 43.89 10.32 -25.43
CA ASP A 22 43.25 11.51 -24.88
C ASP A 22 42.47 12.17 -26.03
N GLY A 23 41.15 12.30 -25.89
CA GLY A 23 40.29 12.63 -27.02
C GLY A 23 38.96 13.25 -26.60
N SER A 24 39.02 14.52 -26.24
CA SER A 24 37.91 15.47 -26.14
C SER A 24 36.81 15.30 -27.21
N SER A 25 35.57 15.05 -26.80
CA SER A 25 34.40 15.83 -27.24
C SER A 25 33.07 15.24 -26.79
N ARG A 26 32.38 16.03 -25.96
CA ARG A 26 30.95 16.36 -26.06
C ARG A 26 30.06 15.30 -26.71
N ARG A 27 29.37 14.53 -25.89
CA ARG A 27 27.94 14.26 -26.13
C ARG A 27 27.21 14.37 -24.80
N ASN A 28 26.71 15.58 -24.55
CA ASN A 28 25.50 15.72 -23.77
C ASN A 28 24.42 14.99 -24.55
N ASP A 29 24.28 13.68 -24.31
CA ASP A 29 23.04 12.98 -24.61
C ASP A 29 22.01 13.54 -23.63
N SER A 30 21.50 14.71 -24.01
CA SER A 30 20.18 15.17 -23.65
C SER A 30 19.27 13.97 -23.94
N VAL A 31 18.92 13.28 -22.85
CA VAL A 31 17.85 12.31 -22.80
C VAL A 31 16.63 13.07 -23.32
N LYS A 32 16.41 12.99 -24.63
CA LYS A 32 15.15 13.36 -25.24
C LYS A 32 14.17 12.42 -24.56
N SER A 33 13.44 12.93 -23.58
CA SER A 33 12.27 12.27 -23.04
C SER A 33 11.41 11.97 -24.26
N SER A 34 11.45 10.73 -24.73
CA SER A 34 10.67 10.26 -25.85
C SER A 34 9.23 10.33 -25.37
N GLN A 35 8.57 11.45 -25.66
CA GLN A 35 7.13 11.57 -25.45
C GLN A 35 6.51 10.47 -26.30
N SER A 36 5.97 9.46 -25.62
CA SER A 36 5.36 8.33 -26.30
C SER A 36 4.17 8.88 -27.10
N LYS A 37 3.99 8.39 -28.32
CA LYS A 37 2.86 8.83 -29.15
C LYS A 37 1.57 8.37 -28.45
N PRO A 38 0.52 9.21 -28.35
CA PRO A 38 -0.72 8.84 -27.67
C PRO A 38 -1.27 7.52 -28.20
N ARG A 39 -1.52 6.57 -27.29
CA ARG A 39 -1.92 5.20 -27.67
C ARG A 39 -3.19 5.15 -28.51
N LEU A 40 -4.15 6.04 -28.24
CA LEU A 40 -5.38 6.15 -29.04
C LEU A 40 -5.07 6.46 -30.52
N LYS A 41 -4.12 7.35 -30.81
CA LYS A 41 -3.74 7.68 -32.19
C LYS A 41 -3.08 6.49 -32.88
N LEU A 42 -2.29 5.71 -32.14
CA LEU A 42 -1.69 4.50 -32.66
C LEU A 42 -2.76 3.44 -32.97
N PHE A 43 -3.71 3.25 -32.06
CA PHE A 43 -4.85 2.36 -32.25
C PHE A 43 -5.66 2.75 -33.50
N SER A 44 -6.11 4.00 -33.61
CA SER A 44 -6.86 4.47 -34.79
C SER A 44 -6.10 4.24 -36.09
N LYS A 45 -4.78 4.50 -36.09
CA LYS A 45 -3.93 4.28 -37.27
C LYS A 45 -3.80 2.80 -37.64
N VAL A 46 -3.70 1.90 -36.67
CA VAL A 46 -3.65 0.45 -36.92
C VAL A 46 -4.99 -0.03 -37.49
N MET A 47 -6.10 0.44 -36.94
CA MET A 47 -7.44 0.08 -37.42
C MET A 47 -7.69 0.59 -38.84
N GLU A 48 -7.34 1.84 -39.13
CA GLU A 48 -7.45 2.43 -40.47
C GLU A 48 -6.60 1.66 -41.50
N LYS A 49 -5.35 1.34 -41.16
CA LYS A 49 -4.50 0.53 -42.05
C LYS A 49 -5.03 -0.88 -42.27
N SER A 50 -5.59 -1.49 -41.24
CA SER A 50 -6.16 -2.85 -41.34
C SER A 50 -7.39 -2.86 -42.24
N LEU A 51 -8.25 -1.83 -42.13
CA LEU A 51 -9.39 -1.66 -43.02
C LEU A 51 -8.94 -1.40 -44.46
N GLN A 52 -7.97 -0.51 -44.67
CA GLN A 52 -7.43 -0.26 -46.01
C GLN A 52 -6.90 -1.54 -46.65
N TRP A 53 -6.12 -2.33 -45.90
CA TRP A 53 -5.61 -3.61 -46.37
C TRP A 53 -6.73 -4.58 -46.75
N LEU A 54 -7.82 -4.63 -45.98
CA LEU A 54 -8.98 -5.45 -46.30
C LEU A 54 -9.65 -5.01 -47.60
N LEU A 55 -9.82 -3.70 -47.79
CA LEU A 55 -10.43 -3.13 -48.99
C LEU A 55 -9.56 -3.34 -50.24
N ASP A 56 -8.25 -3.19 -50.13
CA ASP A 56 -7.30 -3.44 -51.23
C ASP A 56 -7.36 -4.91 -51.71
N ASN A 57 -7.59 -5.85 -50.79
CA ASN A 57 -7.74 -7.27 -51.12
C ASN A 57 -9.10 -7.63 -51.74
N ALA A 58 -10.10 -6.76 -51.59
CA ALA A 58 -11.45 -6.90 -52.13
C ALA A 58 -11.61 -6.15 -53.48
N SER A 59 -10.59 -6.25 -54.35
CA SER A 59 -10.56 -5.53 -55.63
C SER A 59 -11.69 -5.95 -56.58
N PHE A 60 -12.05 -5.04 -57.50
CA PHE A 60 -13.06 -5.30 -58.52
C PHE A 60 -12.66 -6.46 -59.46
N ASP A 61 -11.37 -6.61 -59.75
CA ASP A 61 -10.86 -7.70 -60.61
C ASP A 61 -11.17 -9.07 -60.01
N ARG A 62 -10.97 -9.21 -58.69
CA ARG A 62 -11.33 -10.44 -57.98
C ARG A 62 -12.84 -10.65 -57.97
N PHE A 63 -13.61 -9.60 -57.68
CA PHE A 63 -15.07 -9.67 -57.66
C PHE A 63 -15.65 -10.09 -59.02
N SER A 64 -15.24 -9.44 -60.11
CA SER A 64 -15.69 -9.74 -61.47
C SER A 64 -15.25 -11.12 -61.97
N HIS A 65 -14.09 -11.62 -61.51
CA HIS A 65 -13.63 -12.97 -61.80
C HIS A 65 -14.51 -14.06 -61.17
N TYR A 66 -15.03 -13.87 -59.96
CA TYR A 66 -15.93 -14.85 -59.33
C TYR A 66 -17.37 -14.74 -59.84
N PHE A 67 -17.80 -13.54 -60.24
CA PHE A 67 -19.13 -13.27 -60.78
C PHE A 67 -19.12 -13.08 -62.31
N GLN A 68 -18.37 -13.91 -63.05
CA GLN A 68 -18.18 -13.75 -64.51
C GLN A 68 -19.47 -13.66 -65.34
N PRO A 69 -20.51 -14.48 -65.09
CA PRO A 69 -21.72 -14.42 -65.91
C PRO A 69 -22.42 -13.05 -65.79
N LEU A 70 -22.44 -12.49 -64.59
CA LEU A 70 -23.05 -11.19 -64.30
C LEU A 70 -22.19 -10.03 -64.86
N SER A 71 -20.88 -10.10 -64.72
CA SER A 71 -19.96 -9.07 -65.21
C SER A 71 -19.93 -8.97 -66.73
N LYS A 72 -20.08 -10.11 -67.44
CA LYS A 72 -20.20 -10.14 -68.91
C LYS A 72 -21.55 -9.62 -69.40
N GLN A 73 -22.63 -9.91 -68.67
CA GLN A 73 -23.97 -9.49 -69.08
C GLN A 73 -24.22 -8.00 -68.83
N ASN A 74 -23.72 -7.46 -67.72
CA ASN A 74 -23.90 -6.06 -67.39
C ASN A 74 -22.73 -5.51 -66.54
N PRO A 75 -21.62 -5.07 -67.19
CA PRO A 75 -20.42 -4.65 -66.49
C PRO A 75 -20.63 -3.39 -65.64
N GLN A 76 -21.43 -2.44 -66.14
CA GLN A 76 -21.73 -1.20 -65.41
C GLN A 76 -22.49 -1.47 -64.10
N LEU A 77 -23.49 -2.35 -64.14
CA LEU A 77 -24.25 -2.74 -62.95
C LEU A 77 -23.34 -3.47 -61.94
N THR A 78 -22.49 -4.37 -62.42
CA THR A 78 -21.56 -5.14 -61.57
C THR A 78 -20.54 -4.22 -60.87
N GLU A 79 -20.01 -3.22 -61.58
CA GLU A 79 -19.13 -2.20 -61.01
C GLU A 79 -19.86 -1.33 -59.97
N ALA A 80 -21.09 -0.92 -60.26
CA ALA A 80 -21.91 -0.16 -59.31
C ALA A 80 -22.19 -0.95 -58.02
N MET A 81 -22.54 -2.24 -58.13
CA MET A 81 -22.75 -3.12 -56.97
C MET A 81 -21.48 -3.27 -56.13
N HIS A 82 -20.32 -3.48 -56.76
CA HIS A 82 -19.04 -3.61 -56.06
C HIS A 82 -18.67 -2.32 -55.31
N LYS A 83 -18.79 -1.15 -55.97
CA LYS A 83 -18.55 0.14 -55.33
C LYS A 83 -19.48 0.37 -54.14
N GLN A 84 -20.76 0.03 -54.27
CA GLN A 84 -21.72 0.13 -53.18
C GLN A 84 -21.34 -0.79 -52.02
N PHE A 85 -20.99 -2.04 -52.29
CA PHE A 85 -20.55 -3.00 -51.29
C PHE A 85 -19.33 -2.49 -50.51
N ILE A 86 -18.29 -2.03 -51.22
CA ILE A 86 -17.07 -1.50 -50.60
C ILE A 86 -17.37 -0.27 -49.72
N SER A 87 -18.17 0.67 -50.23
CA SER A 87 -18.57 1.87 -49.48
C SER A 87 -19.37 1.53 -48.21
N GLN A 88 -20.33 0.61 -48.32
CA GLN A 88 -21.11 0.15 -47.18
C GLN A 88 -20.23 -0.57 -46.15
N LEU A 89 -19.35 -1.47 -46.59
CA LEU A 89 -18.44 -2.19 -45.73
C LEU A 89 -17.50 -1.23 -44.97
N GLN A 90 -16.89 -0.29 -45.68
CA GLN A 90 -16.03 0.72 -45.08
C GLN A 90 -16.78 1.55 -44.02
N THR A 91 -17.98 2.05 -44.37
CA THR A 91 -18.78 2.89 -43.47
C THR A 91 -19.22 2.14 -42.23
N LEU A 92 -19.70 0.90 -42.39
CA LEU A 92 -20.17 0.08 -41.27
C LEU A 92 -19.02 -0.29 -40.34
N VAL A 93 -17.86 -0.70 -40.87
CA VAL A 93 -16.69 -1.04 -40.05
C VAL A 93 -16.15 0.20 -39.33
N GLN A 94 -16.06 1.36 -39.99
CA GLN A 94 -15.64 2.60 -39.34
C GLN A 94 -16.61 3.02 -38.22
N LYS A 95 -17.91 2.91 -38.46
CA LYS A 95 -18.93 3.16 -37.44
C LYS A 95 -18.77 2.22 -36.26
N GLU A 96 -18.59 0.93 -36.51
CA GLU A 96 -18.41 -0.07 -35.47
C GLU A 96 -17.16 0.19 -34.62
N ILE A 97 -16.04 0.56 -35.25
CA ILE A 97 -14.83 0.96 -34.54
C ILE A 97 -15.09 2.17 -33.65
N ALA A 98 -15.83 3.18 -34.14
CA ALA A 98 -16.20 4.35 -33.34
C ALA A 98 -17.09 3.96 -32.15
N THR A 99 -18.08 3.10 -32.37
CA THR A 99 -18.93 2.54 -31.30
C THR A 99 -18.10 1.85 -30.23
N VAL A 100 -17.17 0.97 -30.61
CA VAL A 100 -16.29 0.26 -29.66
C VAL A 100 -15.39 1.23 -28.87
N ILE A 101 -14.92 2.30 -29.50
CA ILE A 101 -14.12 3.34 -28.83
C ILE A 101 -14.95 4.08 -27.78
N GLU A 102 -16.21 4.39 -28.10
CA GLU A 102 -17.14 5.10 -27.22
C GLU A 102 -17.64 4.20 -26.08
N GLU A 103 -18.17 3.01 -26.39
CA GLU A 103 -18.66 2.04 -25.40
C GLU A 103 -17.57 1.59 -24.42
N GLY A 104 -16.33 1.43 -24.93
CA GLY A 104 -15.19 1.02 -24.13
C GLY A 104 -14.49 2.16 -23.39
N ASP A 105 -14.96 3.41 -23.52
CA ASP A 105 -14.28 4.61 -23.01
C ASP A 105 -12.77 4.63 -23.33
N LEU A 106 -12.39 4.12 -24.51
CA LEU A 106 -10.99 3.81 -24.82
C LEU A 106 -10.11 5.06 -24.80
N GLN A 107 -10.68 6.23 -25.11
CA GLN A 107 -9.97 7.50 -25.01
C GLN A 107 -9.49 7.78 -23.59
N VAL A 108 -10.36 7.56 -22.58
CA VAL A 108 -10.02 7.79 -21.17
C VAL A 108 -9.01 6.75 -20.71
N LYS A 109 -9.25 5.47 -21.03
CA LYS A 109 -8.37 4.36 -20.62
C LYS A 109 -6.97 4.46 -21.21
N PHE A 110 -6.83 4.82 -22.50
CA PHE A 110 -5.52 5.03 -23.09
C PHE A 110 -4.79 6.24 -22.49
N LYS A 111 -5.51 7.32 -22.20
CA LYS A 111 -4.92 8.50 -21.55
C LYS A 111 -4.45 8.19 -20.12
N GLU A 112 -5.24 7.42 -19.36
CA GLU A 112 -4.88 6.95 -18.03
C GLU A 112 -3.62 6.07 -18.10
N LEU A 113 -3.56 5.13 -19.05
CA LEU A 113 -2.40 4.28 -19.26
C LEU A 113 -1.15 5.06 -19.69
N ASP A 114 -1.31 6.08 -20.56
CA ASP A 114 -0.24 7.01 -20.93
C ASP A 114 0.28 7.73 -19.67
N SER A 115 -0.60 8.22 -18.80
CA SER A 115 -0.21 8.85 -17.54
C SER A 115 0.49 7.90 -16.57
N LEU A 116 0.02 6.66 -16.46
CA LEU A 116 0.61 5.65 -15.58
C LEU A 116 2.01 5.23 -16.07
N GLU A 117 2.20 5.12 -17.38
CA GLU A 117 3.51 4.87 -17.97
C GLU A 117 4.48 6.01 -17.65
N GLU A 118 4.06 7.28 -17.86
CA GLU A 118 4.89 8.45 -17.53
C GLU A 118 5.29 8.46 -16.05
N LEU A 119 4.36 8.18 -15.13
CA LEU A 119 4.65 8.11 -13.69
C LEU A 119 5.61 6.97 -13.32
N ALA A 120 5.60 5.88 -14.07
CA ALA A 120 6.42 4.70 -13.81
C ALA A 120 7.79 4.72 -14.50
N LYS A 121 8.08 5.69 -15.37
CA LYS A 121 9.31 5.75 -16.19
C LYS A 121 10.61 5.61 -15.39
N ASP A 122 10.64 6.21 -14.21
CA ASP A 122 11.84 6.25 -13.36
C ASP A 122 11.88 5.12 -12.32
N THR A 123 10.96 4.15 -12.40
CA THR A 123 10.92 3.00 -11.48
C THR A 123 11.71 1.84 -12.08
N PRO A 124 12.93 1.52 -11.59
CA PRO A 124 13.78 0.49 -12.18
C PRO A 124 13.32 -0.93 -11.84
N GLN A 125 12.46 -1.09 -10.84
CA GLN A 125 12.00 -2.38 -10.37
C GLN A 125 10.83 -2.91 -11.22
N ALA A 126 10.83 -4.22 -11.47
CA ALA A 126 9.71 -4.87 -12.13
C ALA A 126 8.41 -4.60 -11.35
N ALA A 127 7.39 -4.13 -12.07
CA ALA A 127 6.08 -3.87 -11.49
C ALA A 127 5.47 -5.17 -10.93
N TRP A 128 4.84 -5.07 -9.76
CA TRP A 128 4.14 -6.20 -9.14
C TRP A 128 3.08 -6.79 -10.10
N ARG A 129 2.91 -8.11 -10.02
CA ARG A 129 1.89 -8.87 -10.75
C ARG A 129 1.18 -9.79 -9.75
N PRO A 130 -0.13 -10.02 -9.90
CA PRO A 130 -0.84 -10.99 -9.09
C PRO A 130 -0.14 -12.34 -9.13
N SER A 131 0.10 -12.91 -7.95
CA SER A 131 0.74 -14.22 -7.80
C SER A 131 -0.19 -15.35 -8.27
N GLY A 132 -1.49 -15.09 -8.32
CA GLY A 132 -2.52 -16.10 -8.53
C GLY A 132 -2.99 -16.76 -7.23
N VAL A 133 -2.44 -16.35 -6.09
CA VAL A 133 -2.86 -16.78 -4.75
C VAL A 133 -3.61 -15.60 -4.10
N PRO A 134 -4.96 -15.66 -4.02
CA PRO A 134 -5.77 -14.52 -3.58
C PRO A 134 -5.38 -14.00 -2.19
N GLU A 135 -5.05 -14.89 -1.26
CA GLU A 135 -4.66 -14.53 0.10
C GLU A 135 -3.42 -13.64 0.10
N GLN A 136 -2.41 -14.00 -0.69
CA GLN A 136 -1.16 -13.24 -0.80
C GLN A 136 -1.38 -11.91 -1.51
N ASP A 137 -2.18 -11.91 -2.58
CA ASP A 137 -2.44 -10.72 -3.39
C ASP A 137 -3.23 -9.67 -2.59
N VAL A 138 -4.21 -10.10 -1.79
CA VAL A 138 -5.00 -9.22 -0.92
C VAL A 138 -4.18 -8.68 0.25
N CYS A 139 -3.28 -9.49 0.83
CA CYS A 139 -2.41 -9.04 1.92
C CYS A 139 -1.63 -7.77 1.54
N SER A 140 -1.15 -7.66 0.29
CA SER A 140 -0.39 -6.48 -0.17
C SER A 140 -1.18 -5.17 -0.02
N GLY A 141 -2.48 -5.19 -0.34
CA GLY A 141 -3.36 -4.02 -0.20
C GLY A 141 -3.74 -3.72 1.26
N LEU A 142 -4.02 -4.77 2.05
CA LEU A 142 -4.48 -4.63 3.44
C LEU A 142 -3.39 -4.16 4.40
N VAL A 143 -2.10 -4.39 4.09
CA VAL A 143 -0.98 -3.99 4.95
C VAL A 143 -1.03 -2.51 5.34
N SER A 144 -1.39 -1.62 4.41
CA SER A 144 -1.46 -0.18 4.68
C SER A 144 -2.55 0.18 5.70
N TYR A 145 -3.69 -0.52 5.65
CA TYR A 145 -4.80 -0.34 6.58
C TYR A 145 -4.43 -0.85 7.98
N TYR A 146 -3.89 -2.08 8.06
CA TYR A 146 -3.51 -2.66 9.35
C TYR A 146 -2.40 -1.88 10.04
N LYS A 147 -1.43 -1.33 9.29
CA LYS A 147 -0.41 -0.43 9.86
C LYS A 147 -1.01 0.81 10.50
N LYS A 148 -2.03 1.43 9.88
CA LYS A 148 -2.73 2.59 10.46
C LYS A 148 -3.48 2.21 11.74
N GLN A 149 -4.13 1.05 11.74
CA GLN A 149 -4.85 0.54 12.91
C GLN A 149 -3.89 0.21 14.06
N GLU A 150 -2.76 -0.44 13.77
CA GLU A 150 -1.73 -0.75 14.76
C GLU A 150 -1.22 0.52 15.44
N GLU A 151 -0.90 1.55 14.65
CA GLU A 151 -0.39 2.81 15.19
C GLU A 151 -1.42 3.51 16.08
N TYR A 152 -2.68 3.56 15.65
CA TYR A 152 -3.76 4.10 16.47
C TYR A 152 -3.87 3.36 17.82
N MET A 153 -3.87 2.03 17.80
CA MET A 153 -3.96 1.21 19.01
C MET A 153 -2.76 1.43 19.93
N ARG A 154 -1.55 1.55 19.37
CA ARG A 154 -0.32 1.86 20.12
C ARG A 154 -0.41 3.21 20.83
N ILE A 155 -0.98 4.23 20.19
CA ILE A 155 -1.20 5.54 20.79
C ILE A 155 -2.21 5.44 21.96
N GLN A 156 -3.34 4.77 21.75
CA GLN A 156 -4.35 4.61 22.80
C GLN A 156 -3.82 3.83 24.01
N LEU A 157 -3.05 2.77 23.77
CA LEU A 157 -2.46 1.96 24.83
C LEU A 157 -1.50 2.79 25.68
N LYS A 158 -0.61 3.59 25.06
CA LYS A 158 0.30 4.50 25.78
C LYS A 158 -0.45 5.50 26.65
N LYS A 159 -1.56 6.05 26.15
CA LYS A 159 -2.41 6.98 26.92
C LYS A 159 -2.98 6.29 28.16
N LEU A 160 -3.58 5.11 28.01
CA LEU A 160 -4.15 4.35 29.12
C LEU A 160 -3.08 3.95 30.15
N GLN A 161 -1.90 3.52 29.71
CA GLN A 161 -0.80 3.16 30.61
C GLN A 161 -0.35 4.36 31.44
N LYS A 162 -0.23 5.56 30.84
CA LYS A 162 0.15 6.78 31.56
C LYS A 162 -0.90 7.18 32.59
N GLU A 163 -2.18 7.11 32.21
CA GLU A 163 -3.28 7.42 33.11
C GLU A 163 -3.34 6.42 34.29
N ASN A 164 -3.25 5.13 34.00
CA ASN A 164 -3.28 4.09 35.03
C ASN A 164 -2.08 4.20 35.99
N ALA A 165 -0.88 4.49 35.48
CA ALA A 165 0.28 4.77 36.33
C ALA A 165 0.03 5.96 37.27
N GLY A 166 -0.56 7.04 36.75
CA GLY A 166 -0.94 8.20 37.56
C GLY A 166 -2.00 7.88 38.62
N LEU A 167 -2.99 7.05 38.28
CA LEU A 167 -4.02 6.58 39.21
C LEU A 167 -3.44 5.66 40.28
N ALA A 168 -2.54 4.74 39.92
CA ALA A 168 -1.87 3.84 40.85
C ALA A 168 -1.08 4.61 41.91
N LEU A 169 -0.34 5.66 41.50
CA LEU A 169 0.37 6.54 42.42
C LEU A 169 -0.58 7.25 43.41
N LYS A 170 -1.73 7.75 42.92
CA LYS A 170 -2.74 8.39 43.78
C LYS A 170 -3.36 7.41 44.78
N VAL A 171 -3.64 6.19 44.34
CA VAL A 171 -4.17 5.13 45.22
C VAL A 171 -3.16 4.78 46.29
N GLN A 172 -1.88 4.63 45.93
CA GLN A 172 -0.82 4.35 46.89
C GLN A 172 -0.67 5.47 47.92
N ALA A 173 -0.56 6.73 47.49
CA ALA A 173 -0.50 7.88 48.39
C ALA A 173 -1.73 7.97 49.30
N GLY A 174 -2.92 7.65 48.76
CA GLY A 174 -4.15 7.57 49.54
C GLY A 174 -4.09 6.49 50.63
N ARG A 175 -3.59 5.29 50.30
CA ARG A 175 -3.41 4.20 51.26
C ARG A 175 -2.43 4.58 52.36
N GLU A 176 -1.30 5.18 52.02
CA GLU A 176 -0.30 5.65 52.98
C GLU A 176 -0.91 6.67 53.96
N ASN A 177 -1.68 7.63 53.45
CA ASN A 177 -2.37 8.61 54.29
C ASN A 177 -3.41 7.98 55.24
N ILE A 178 -4.15 6.97 54.77
CA ILE A 178 -5.09 6.20 55.61
C ILE A 178 -4.32 5.49 56.72
N THR A 179 -3.26 4.74 56.38
CA THR A 179 -2.46 4.01 57.38
C THR A 179 -1.84 4.93 58.43
N HIS A 180 -1.34 6.11 58.03
CA HIS A 180 -0.83 7.11 58.96
C HIS A 180 -1.93 7.66 59.89
N THR A 181 -3.12 7.89 59.35
CA THR A 181 -4.27 8.37 60.14
C THR A 181 -4.74 7.31 61.14
N GLU A 182 -4.80 6.03 60.71
CA GLU A 182 -5.13 4.90 61.58
C GLU A 182 -4.13 4.77 62.73
N GLN A 183 -2.82 4.88 62.46
CA GLN A 183 -1.78 4.85 63.49
C GLN A 183 -1.94 5.99 64.50
N ARG A 184 -2.24 7.21 64.04
CA ARG A 184 -2.48 8.36 64.92
C ARG A 184 -3.71 8.16 65.82
N ILE A 185 -4.78 7.60 65.27
CA ILE A 185 -5.98 7.28 66.05
C ILE A 185 -5.64 6.22 67.11
N ALA A 186 -4.95 5.14 66.73
CA ALA A 186 -4.54 4.09 67.66
C ALA A 186 -3.65 4.65 68.79
N ALA A 187 -2.64 5.45 68.46
CA ALA A 187 -1.77 6.08 69.46
C ALA A 187 -2.56 6.98 70.43
N GLY A 188 -3.50 7.77 69.91
CA GLY A 188 -4.38 8.58 70.75
C GLY A 188 -5.23 7.71 71.67
N VAL A 189 -5.85 6.64 71.15
CA VAL A 189 -6.64 5.71 71.96
C VAL A 189 -5.83 5.09 73.10
N GLU A 190 -4.58 4.70 72.85
CA GLU A 190 -3.69 4.17 73.89
C GLU A 190 -3.30 5.25 74.93
N GLU A 191 -3.05 6.49 74.51
CA GLU A 191 -2.79 7.61 75.43
C GLU A 191 -4.00 7.90 76.34
N TRP A 192 -5.22 7.89 75.77
CA TRP A 192 -6.46 8.04 76.53
C TRP A 192 -6.65 6.88 77.52
N ARG A 193 -6.33 5.65 77.12
CA ARG A 193 -6.38 4.47 77.99
C ARG A 193 -5.41 4.60 79.17
N ALA A 194 -4.15 4.94 78.91
CA ALA A 194 -3.14 5.13 79.95
C ALA A 194 -3.53 6.24 80.94
N SER A 195 -4.05 7.36 80.44
CA SER A 195 -4.54 8.46 81.29
C SER A 195 -5.70 8.04 82.20
N LEU A 196 -6.57 7.14 81.72
CA LEU A 196 -7.67 6.60 82.51
C LEU A 196 -7.16 5.64 83.61
N GLU A 197 -6.18 4.79 83.29
CA GLU A 197 -5.53 3.91 84.27
C GLU A 197 -4.81 4.72 85.37
N ASP A 198 -4.10 5.80 84.99
CA ASP A 198 -3.46 6.71 85.94
C ASP A 198 -4.49 7.40 86.87
N LEU A 199 -5.63 7.83 86.31
CA LEU A 199 -6.72 8.43 87.09
C LEU A 199 -7.34 7.40 88.04
N GLU A 200 -7.57 6.17 87.60
CA GLU A 200 -8.08 5.08 88.43
C GLU A 200 -7.13 4.76 89.59
N ALA A 201 -5.83 4.72 89.31
CA ALA A 201 -4.79 4.57 90.33
C ALA A 201 -4.80 5.74 91.33
N PHE A 202 -4.91 6.98 90.84
CA PHE A 202 -5.01 8.17 91.68
C PHE A 202 -6.24 8.15 92.59
N VAL A 203 -7.43 7.82 92.06
CA VAL A 203 -8.66 7.67 92.84
C VAL A 203 -8.52 6.58 93.90
N SER A 204 -7.86 5.47 93.57
CA SER A 204 -7.57 4.37 94.51
C SER A 204 -6.63 4.79 95.64
N THR A 205 -5.75 5.79 95.44
CA THR A 205 -4.91 6.35 96.52
C THR A 205 -5.62 7.39 97.39
N LEU A 206 -6.63 8.09 96.85
CA LEU A 206 -7.44 9.08 97.56
C LEU A 206 -8.57 8.47 98.37
N SER A 207 -8.88 7.20 98.16
CA SER A 207 -9.81 6.44 98.98
C SER A 207 -9.00 5.76 100.09
N PRO A 208 -9.04 6.27 101.35
CA PRO A 208 -8.50 5.50 102.46
C PRO A 208 -9.32 4.21 102.54
N SER A 209 -8.68 3.05 102.72
CA SER A 209 -9.41 1.87 103.12
C SER A 209 -10.08 2.19 104.45
N GLU A 210 -11.37 2.50 104.44
CA GLU A 210 -12.20 2.41 105.63
C GLU A 210 -12.24 0.94 106.03
N HIS A 211 -11.25 0.53 106.82
CA HIS A 211 -11.40 -0.64 107.67
C HIS A 211 -12.46 -0.29 108.71
N PHE A 212 -13.72 -0.50 108.35
CA PHE A 212 -14.76 -0.81 109.32
C PHE A 212 -14.48 -2.21 109.87
N GLU A 213 -13.49 -2.34 110.75
CA GLU A 213 -13.43 -3.46 111.69
C GLU A 213 -14.06 -3.04 113.02
N SER A 214 -15.30 -3.48 113.16
CA SER A 214 -15.97 -3.95 114.37
C SER A 214 -15.55 -3.36 115.74
N LEU A 215 -16.48 -2.63 116.36
CA LEU A 215 -16.91 -2.81 117.76
C LEU A 215 -18.22 -2.06 118.02
#